data_AF-A0A822FZC0-F1
#
_entry.id   AF-A0A822FZC0-F1
#
_cell.length_a   1.000
_cell.length_b   1.000
_cell.length_c   1.000
_cell.angle_alpha   90.00
_cell.angle_beta   90.00
_cell.angle_gamma   90.00
#
_symmetry.space_group_name_H-M   'P 1'
#
loop_
_entity.id
_entity.type
_entity.pdbx_description
1 polymer ?
#
loop_
_entity_poly.entity_id
_entity_poly.type
_entity_poly.pdbx_seq_one_letter_code
_entity_poly.pdbx_strand_id
1 'polypeptide(L)'
;MIIWLDEYIGRDENCRALKMEFHQLTNNLKMVDSVDSCRQCLPHVKNRKLFFIIQGKYAKEIVPDIVEIVSPSMKPVVYIFCLHMIYFIEWAQEQECIMEGGIFDHEKDL
;
A
#
# COMPACT_ATOMS: atom_id res chain seq x y z
N MET A 1 10.98 -8.48 -1.20
CA MET A 1 12.20 -7.84 -0.69
C MET A 1 12.01 -6.34 -0.84
N ILE A 2 12.10 -5.57 0.24
CA ILE A 2 11.99 -4.11 0.20
C ILE A 2 13.41 -3.55 0.23
N ILE A 3 13.77 -2.77 -0.78
CA ILE A 3 15.06 -2.11 -0.88
C ILE A 3 14.81 -0.63 -0.58
N TRP A 4 15.38 -0.13 0.52
CA TRP A 4 15.36 1.29 0.86
C TRP A 4 16.66 1.94 0.37
N LEU A 5 16.55 2.88 -0.56
CA LEU A 5 17.69 3.59 -1.15
C LEU A 5 17.84 4.95 -0.47
N ASP A 6 18.51 4.98 0.69
CA ASP A 6 18.91 6.22 1.34
C ASP A 6 20.38 6.52 1.06
N GLU A 7 20.69 7.72 0.56
CA GLU A 7 22.08 8.16 0.35
C GLU A 7 22.84 8.43 1.66
N TYR A 8 22.14 8.47 2.79
CA TYR A 8 22.69 8.69 4.14
C TYR A 8 22.78 7.41 4.98
N ILE A 9 22.25 6.27 4.51
CA ILE A 9 22.43 4.98 5.19
C ILE A 9 23.92 4.64 5.27
N GLY A 10 24.44 4.50 6.50
CA GLY A 10 25.84 4.17 6.77
C GLY A 10 26.73 5.34 7.20
N ARG A 11 26.21 6.57 7.29
CA ARG A 11 26.94 7.70 7.90
C ARG A 11 26.77 7.69 9.43
N ASP A 12 27.80 8.13 10.16
CA ASP A 12 27.83 8.11 11.64
C ASP A 12 26.84 9.10 12.27
N GLU A 13 26.62 10.22 11.60
CA GLU A 13 25.63 11.23 11.94
C GLU A 13 24.25 10.72 11.50
N ASN A 14 23.25 10.70 12.40
CA ASN A 14 21.87 10.22 12.19
C ASN A 14 21.58 8.71 12.21
N CYS A 15 22.58 7.83 12.31
CA CYS A 15 22.35 6.37 12.21
C CYS A 15 21.34 5.82 13.24
N ARG A 16 21.31 6.35 14.47
CA ARG A 16 20.38 5.86 15.51
C ARG A 16 18.94 6.34 15.31
N ALA A 17 18.76 7.62 14.97
CA ALA A 17 17.44 8.18 14.71
C ALA A 17 16.80 7.52 13.47
N LEU A 18 17.57 7.42 12.38
CA LEU A 18 17.14 6.70 11.17
C LEU A 18 16.80 5.23 11.45
N LYS A 19 17.62 4.52 12.25
CA LYS A 19 17.30 3.13 12.64
C LYS A 19 16.00 3.03 13.42
N MET A 20 15.71 3.97 14.31
CA MET A 20 14.44 3.97 15.04
C MET A 20 13.25 4.29 14.13
N GLU A 21 13.38 5.26 13.24
CA GLU A 21 12.35 5.58 12.25
C GLU A 21 12.12 4.40 11.30
N PHE A 22 13.18 3.74 10.84
CA PHE A 22 13.09 2.51 10.04
C PHE A 22 12.41 1.38 10.81
N HIS A 23 12.72 1.22 12.09
CA HIS A 23 12.07 0.21 12.92
C HIS A 23 10.58 0.53 13.12
N GLN A 24 10.22 1.79 13.24
CA GLN A 24 8.82 2.24 13.28
C GLN A 24 8.12 1.99 11.93
N LEU A 25 8.75 2.29 10.80
CA LEU A 25 8.18 2.05 9.47
C LEU A 25 7.99 0.55 9.22
N THR A 26 8.98 -0.27 9.52
CA THR A 26 8.92 -1.73 9.34
C THR A 26 7.91 -2.40 10.27
N ASN A 27 7.74 -1.93 11.50
CA ASN A 27 6.70 -2.42 12.41
C ASN A 27 5.28 -2.04 11.97
N ASN A 28 5.13 -0.97 11.19
CA ASN A 28 3.85 -0.56 10.61
C ASN A 28 3.61 -1.18 9.22
N LEU A 29 4.61 -1.84 8.64
CA LEU A 29 4.47 -2.58 7.40
C LEU A 29 3.96 -3.99 7.70
N LYS A 30 2.83 -4.34 7.12
CA LYS A 30 2.29 -5.69 7.20
C LYS A 30 2.12 -6.27 5.80
N MET A 31 2.77 -7.41 5.57
CA MET A 31 2.57 -8.19 4.35
C MET A 31 1.48 -9.22 4.57
N VAL A 32 0.60 -9.35 3.59
CA VAL A 32 -0.51 -10.32 3.56
C VAL A 32 -0.48 -11.04 2.22
N ASP A 33 -0.75 -12.34 2.24
CA ASP A 33 -0.65 -13.24 1.10
C ASP A 33 -2.02 -13.67 0.55
N SER A 34 -3.09 -13.41 1.30
CA SER A 34 -4.47 -13.72 0.94
C SER A 34 -5.43 -12.59 1.33
N VAL A 35 -6.61 -12.62 0.73
CA VAL A 35 -7.70 -11.68 1.02
C VAL A 35 -8.18 -11.85 2.46
N ASP A 36 -8.32 -13.08 2.95
CA ASP A 36 -8.74 -13.34 4.33
C ASP A 36 -7.71 -12.83 5.36
N SER A 37 -6.42 -13.07 5.13
CA SER A 37 -5.34 -12.51 5.94
C SER A 37 -5.41 -10.98 5.97
N CYS A 38 -5.73 -10.35 4.82
CA CYS A 38 -5.91 -8.90 4.73
C CYS A 38 -7.11 -8.43 5.55
N ARG A 39 -8.28 -9.05 5.41
CA ARG A 39 -9.51 -8.69 6.15
C ARG A 39 -9.31 -8.73 7.66
N GLN A 40 -8.59 -9.73 8.17
CA GLN A 40 -8.25 -9.81 9.59
C GLN A 40 -7.38 -8.64 10.07
N CYS A 41 -6.63 -7.98 9.17
CA CYS A 41 -5.77 -6.85 9.49
C CYS A 41 -6.50 -5.50 9.45
N LEU A 42 -7.54 -5.36 8.62
CA LEU A 42 -8.23 -4.08 8.39
C LEU A 42 -8.80 -3.44 9.67
N PRO A 43 -9.37 -4.18 10.64
CA PRO A 43 -9.87 -3.58 11.89
C PRO A 43 -8.80 -2.80 12.68
N HIS A 44 -7.52 -3.17 12.53
CA HIS A 44 -6.42 -2.52 13.26
C HIS A 44 -5.97 -1.18 12.65
N VAL A 45 -6.46 -0.83 11.46
CA VAL A 45 -6.05 0.38 10.72
C VAL A 45 -7.17 1.42 10.56
N LYS A 46 -8.35 1.17 11.11
CA LYS A 46 -9.58 2.00 11.00
C LYS A 46 -9.38 3.53 11.18
N ASN A 47 -8.47 3.94 12.04
CA ASN A 47 -8.20 5.35 12.38
C ASN A 47 -6.80 5.81 11.98
N ARG A 48 -6.20 5.21 10.95
CA ARG A 48 -4.86 5.54 10.49
C ARG A 48 -4.89 5.86 9.00
N LYS A 49 -4.03 6.77 8.55
CA LYS A 49 -3.77 6.94 7.12
C LYS A 49 -3.17 5.65 6.58
N LEU A 50 -3.77 5.11 5.53
CA LEU A 50 -3.43 3.81 4.98
C LEU A 50 -2.84 4.00 3.58
N PHE A 51 -1.66 3.41 3.37
CA PHE A 51 -1.08 3.19 2.05
C PHE A 51 -1.12 1.70 1.78
N PHE A 52 -1.75 1.29 0.68
CA PHE A 52 -2.01 -0.11 0.40
C PHE A 52 -1.49 -0.47 -0.99
N ILE A 53 -0.71 -1.53 -1.10
CA ILE A 53 -0.18 -2.02 -2.38
C ILE A 53 -0.78 -3.40 -2.63
N ILE A 54 -1.60 -3.53 -3.66
CA ILE A 54 -2.36 -4.76 -3.96
C ILE A 54 -1.98 -5.30 -5.34
N GLN A 55 -1.83 -6.62 -5.44
CA GLN A 55 -1.84 -7.30 -6.73
C GLN A 55 -3.22 -7.21 -7.38
N GLY A 56 -3.30 -6.81 -8.65
CA GLY A 56 -4.57 -6.56 -9.36
C GLY A 56 -5.63 -7.65 -9.15
N LYS A 57 -5.25 -8.93 -9.18
CA LYS A 57 -6.17 -10.06 -8.95
C LYS A 57 -7.00 -9.99 -7.66
N TYR A 58 -6.51 -9.31 -6.62
CA TYR A 58 -7.20 -9.16 -5.34
C TYR A 58 -7.85 -7.79 -5.15
N ALA A 59 -7.59 -6.83 -6.04
CA ALA A 59 -8.01 -5.44 -5.86
C ALA A 59 -9.54 -5.32 -5.81
N LYS A 60 -10.25 -5.97 -6.73
CA LYS A 60 -11.73 -5.94 -6.78
C LYS A 60 -12.39 -6.51 -5.52
N GLU A 61 -11.70 -7.40 -4.82
CA GLU A 61 -12.23 -8.03 -3.61
C GLU A 61 -11.92 -7.24 -2.34
N ILE A 62 -10.72 -6.65 -2.23
CA ILE A 62 -10.25 -5.99 -1.01
C ILE A 62 -10.58 -4.49 -0.96
N VAL A 63 -10.57 -3.79 -2.10
CA VAL A 63 -10.78 -2.32 -2.12
C VAL A 63 -12.12 -1.90 -1.51
N PRO A 64 -13.25 -2.59 -1.76
CA PRO A 64 -14.51 -2.29 -1.08
C PRO A 64 -14.37 -2.34 0.46
N ASP A 65 -13.71 -3.37 0.99
CA ASP A 65 -13.50 -3.54 2.44
C ASP A 65 -12.64 -2.40 3.02
N ILE A 66 -11.64 -1.93 2.26
CA ILE A 66 -10.78 -0.79 2.67
C ILE A 66 -11.61 0.49 2.75
N VAL A 67 -12.43 0.76 1.73
CA VAL A 67 -13.27 1.98 1.66
C VAL A 67 -14.30 1.99 2.78
N GLU A 68 -14.85 0.83 3.15
CA GLU A 68 -15.79 0.71 4.27
C GLU A 68 -15.12 0.94 5.64
N ILE A 69 -13.90 0.43 5.81
CA ILE A 69 -13.23 0.43 7.12
C ILE A 69 -12.50 1.74 7.41
N VAL A 70 -11.93 2.39 6.40
CA VAL A 70 -11.16 3.63 6.60
C VAL A 70 -12.12 4.82 6.70
N SER A 71 -11.97 5.64 7.74
CA SER A 71 -12.77 6.86 7.91
C SER A 71 -12.69 7.74 6.65
N PRO A 72 -13.82 8.31 6.16
CA PRO A 72 -13.83 9.23 5.02
C PRO A 72 -12.87 10.41 5.16
N SER A 73 -12.57 10.82 6.40
CA SER A 73 -11.63 11.90 6.70
C SER A 73 -10.15 11.56 6.49
N MET A 74 -9.79 10.27 6.45
CA MET A 74 -8.40 9.83 6.36
C MET A 74 -7.96 9.52 4.92
N LYS A 75 -8.92 9.28 4.00
CA LYS A 75 -8.74 8.92 2.58
C LYS A 75 -7.64 7.88 2.33
N PRO A 76 -7.98 6.58 2.17
CA PRO A 76 -6.96 5.57 1.88
C PRO A 76 -6.34 5.82 0.51
N VAL A 77 -5.04 5.55 0.39
CA VAL A 77 -4.32 5.60 -0.89
C VAL A 77 -3.96 4.17 -1.29
N VAL A 78 -4.48 3.73 -2.43
CA VAL A 78 -4.32 2.36 -2.93
C VAL A 78 -3.53 2.36 -4.23
N TYR A 79 -2.40 1.66 -4.22
CA TYR A 79 -1.58 1.37 -5.38
C TYR A 79 -1.91 -0.04 -5.87
N ILE A 80 -2.22 -0.17 -7.16
CA ILE A 80 -2.45 -1.48 -7.77
C ILE A 80 -1.27 -1.85 -8.65
N PHE A 81 -0.67 -3.00 -8.35
CA PHE A 81 0.32 -3.62 -9.21
C PHE A 81 -0.36 -4.70 -10.07
N CYS A 82 -0.36 -4.55 -11.39
CA CYS A 82 -1.00 -5.50 -12.29
C CYS A 82 -0.10 -5.85 -13.48
N LEU A 83 -0.06 -7.14 -13.84
CA LEU A 83 0.63 -7.58 -15.06
C LEU A 83 -0.13 -7.20 -16.33
N HIS A 84 -1.45 -7.01 -16.26
CA HIS A 84 -2.29 -6.68 -17.41
C HIS A 84 -3.29 -5.57 -17.05
N MET A 85 -2.85 -4.33 -17.19
CA MET A 85 -3.57 -3.12 -16.79
C MET A 85 -4.99 -3.03 -17.38
N ILE A 86 -5.18 -3.50 -18.62
CA ILE A 86 -6.43 -3.42 -19.39
C ILE A 86 -7.63 -4.02 -18.64
N TYR A 87 -7.44 -5.08 -17.85
CA TYR A 87 -8.55 -5.74 -17.15
C TYR A 87 -9.04 -5.02 -15.89
N PHE A 88 -8.28 -4.03 -15.42
CA PHE A 88 -8.54 -3.36 -14.15
C PHE A 88 -8.78 -1.86 -14.27
N ILE A 89 -8.35 -1.22 -15.36
CA ILE A 89 -8.47 0.24 -15.56
C ILE A 89 -9.90 0.75 -15.37
N GLU A 90 -10.89 0.16 -16.03
CA GLU A 90 -12.26 0.70 -16.00
C GLU A 90 -12.82 0.72 -14.56
N TRP A 91 -12.74 -0.42 -13.87
CA TRP A 91 -13.19 -0.50 -12.47
C TRP A 91 -12.33 0.36 -11.52
N ALA A 92 -11.01 0.39 -11.72
CA ALA A 92 -10.12 1.11 -10.82
C ALA A 92 -10.30 2.64 -10.93
N GLN A 93 -10.64 3.14 -12.12
CA GLN A 93 -10.94 4.56 -12.36
C GLN A 93 -12.20 5.04 -11.64
N GLU A 94 -13.11 4.13 -11.28
CA GLU A 94 -14.30 4.45 -10.49
C GLU A 94 -13.99 4.61 -8.99
N GLN A 95 -12.79 4.25 -8.52
CA GLN A 95 -12.41 4.30 -7.11
C GLN A 95 -11.47 5.49 -6.82
N GLU A 96 -11.95 6.47 -6.06
CA GLU A 96 -11.16 7.67 -5.70
C GLU A 96 -9.83 7.31 -5.01
N CYS A 97 -9.84 6.31 -4.13
CA CYS A 97 -8.65 5.84 -3.41
C CYS A 97 -7.56 5.26 -4.31
N ILE A 98 -7.92 4.74 -5.49
CA ILE A 98 -6.96 4.23 -6.47
C ILE A 98 -6.43 5.39 -7.34
N MET A 99 -7.28 6.36 -7.68
CA MET A 99 -6.86 7.53 -8.45
C MET A 99 -5.81 8.37 -7.72
N GLU A 100 -5.86 8.43 -6.38
CA GLU A 100 -4.83 9.08 -5.57
C GLU A 100 -3.50 8.28 -5.47
N GLY A 101 -3.54 6.94 -5.62
CA GLY A 101 -2.37 6.08 -5.53
C GLY A 101 -1.72 5.77 -6.89
N GLY A 102 -2.50 5.23 -7.80
CA GLY A 102 -2.10 4.89 -9.17
C GLY A 102 -2.11 3.38 -9.45
N ILE A 103 -1.97 3.06 -10.73
CA ILE A 103 -1.89 1.68 -11.25
C ILE A 103 -0.56 1.56 -11.97
N PHE A 104 0.19 0.50 -11.67
CA PHE A 104 1.52 0.24 -12.20
C PHE A 104 1.52 -1.09 -12.94
N ASP A 105 2.22 -1.13 -14.06
CA ASP A 105 2.46 -2.35 -14.82
C ASP A 105 3.95 -2.68 -14.93
N HIS A 106 4.25 -3.97 -15.08
CA HIS A 106 5.63 -4.43 -15.19
C HIS A 106 6.29 -3.99 -16.51
N GLU A 107 5.52 -3.70 -17.55
CA GLU A 107 6.05 -3.45 -18.90
C GLU A 107 6.51 -2.00 -19.10
N LYS A 108 6.01 -1.05 -18.31
CA LYS A 108 6.26 0.39 -18.48
C LYS A 108 6.99 1.05 -17.32
N ASP A 109 6.91 0.49 -16.11
CA ASP A 109 7.38 1.16 -14.88
C ASP A 109 8.69 0.58 -14.29
N LEU A 110 9.38 -0.31 -15.04
CA LEU A 110 10.67 -0.92 -14.67
C LEU A 110 11.73 -0.79 -15.77
#